data_AF-A0A1C6FR28-F1
#
_entry.id   AF-A0A1C6FR28-F1
#
_cell.length_a   1.000
_cell.length_b   1.000
_cell.length_c   1.000
_cell.angle_alpha   90.00
_cell.angle_beta   90.00
_cell.angle_gamma   90.00
#
_symmetry.space_group_name_H-M   'P 1'
#
loop_
_entity.id
_entity.type
_entity.pdbx_description
1 polymer ?
#
loop_
_entity_poly.entity_id
_entity_poly.type
_entity_poly.pdbx_seq_one_letter_code
_entity_poly.pdbx_strand_id
1 'polypeptide(L)'
;MEKNLDHLTSEEVETLMQRYYAGESVSKLTKEYGISVRSSDLYKLFPPEAFANYICEYCDEPLVINRPSKTMKNLPKYERDLYCPVCGHKPFQTHCNCENCQEEERNLQMERLQQIEEVYSKPQTPVDFASLSFENKVFLGAICRALLKENLYEIAPFSNSEVILTPTDILRKKLYSSLIHNQVIAVSPQSTLDAFDIDSEDFPNTFYIYRVTYFLNLIFPANKKDLFTEILDPSYYCTENADEAVILWKEIAVAECIEYLQYQLDKVNFEFTPGEKTYKTFDIILNDFSVSQIYGIIWRAVADASKLYLEKGISKKHAANSVIGACERYAERAKINGWDLTQYNRIKDLPQSELSLFYFNRVLGIGEMGFRVPPTIV
;
A
#
# COMPACT_ATOMS: atom_id res chain seq x y z
N MET A 1 6.39 9.03 -57.38
CA MET A 1 5.19 9.61 -56.72
C MET A 1 5.49 9.68 -55.24
N GLU A 2 5.26 10.84 -54.66
CA GLU A 2 5.64 11.16 -53.30
C GLU A 2 4.48 10.94 -52.32
N LYS A 3 4.80 10.73 -51.04
CA LYS A 3 3.82 10.50 -49.96
C LYS A 3 3.52 11.78 -49.15
N ASN A 4 4.12 12.90 -49.51
CA ASN A 4 4.01 14.23 -48.91
C ASN A 4 3.64 15.27 -50.00
N LEU A 5 3.60 16.55 -49.62
CA LEU A 5 3.30 17.67 -50.53
C LEU A 5 4.54 18.53 -50.82
N ASP A 6 5.74 18.04 -50.49
CA ASP A 6 6.97 18.84 -50.48
C ASP A 6 7.41 19.27 -51.89
N HIS A 7 6.97 18.54 -52.93
CA HIS A 7 7.20 18.88 -54.34
C HIS A 7 6.26 19.96 -54.89
N LEU A 8 5.24 20.37 -54.12
CA LEU A 8 4.27 21.40 -54.50
C LEU A 8 4.64 22.75 -53.86
N THR A 9 4.40 23.83 -54.61
CA THR A 9 4.47 25.19 -54.08
C THR A 9 3.31 25.49 -53.14
N SER A 10 3.44 26.49 -52.26
CA SER A 10 2.37 26.90 -51.35
C SER A 10 1.07 27.28 -52.09
N GLU A 11 1.17 27.89 -53.28
CA GLU A 11 0.01 28.23 -54.11
C GLU A 11 -0.69 26.98 -54.68
N GLU A 12 0.08 25.97 -55.09
CA GLU A 12 -0.45 24.69 -55.56
C GLU A 12 -1.15 23.92 -54.44
N VAL A 13 -0.59 23.93 -53.23
CA VAL A 13 -1.19 23.32 -52.03
C VAL A 13 -2.52 24.00 -51.68
N GLU A 14 -2.56 25.34 -51.68
CA GLU A 14 -3.79 26.09 -51.42
C GLU A 14 -4.88 25.79 -52.49
N THR A 15 -4.48 25.75 -53.76
CA THR A 15 -5.39 25.39 -54.87
C THR A 15 -5.92 23.96 -54.72
N LEU A 16 -5.05 23.01 -54.37
CA LEU A 16 -5.42 21.62 -54.10
C LEU A 16 -6.42 21.52 -52.94
N MET A 17 -6.18 22.25 -51.85
CA MET A 17 -7.07 22.30 -50.68
C MET A 17 -8.45 22.85 -51.05
N GLN A 18 -8.52 23.95 -51.80
CA GLN A 18 -9.78 24.55 -52.25
C GLN A 18 -10.59 23.56 -53.10
N ARG A 19 -9.95 22.93 -54.09
CA ARG A 19 -10.57 21.89 -54.95
C ARG A 19 -11.03 20.68 -54.15
N TYR A 20 -10.23 20.26 -53.16
CA TYR A 20 -10.60 19.19 -52.24
C TYR A 20 -11.88 19.56 -51.48
N TYR A 21 -11.94 20.69 -50.78
CA TYR A 21 -13.12 21.06 -49.98
C TYR A 21 -14.37 21.43 -50.81
N ALA A 22 -14.19 21.78 -52.09
CA ALA A 22 -15.27 21.96 -53.07
C ALA A 22 -15.95 20.65 -53.49
N GLY A 23 -15.37 19.49 -53.14
CA GLY A 23 -15.97 18.17 -53.38
C GLY A 23 -15.37 17.38 -54.53
N GLU A 24 -14.27 17.84 -55.15
CA GLU A 24 -13.68 17.15 -56.30
C GLU A 24 -13.14 15.73 -55.94
N SER A 25 -13.23 14.79 -56.88
CA SER A 25 -12.80 13.39 -56.66
C SER A 25 -11.33 13.30 -56.21
N VAL A 26 -11.09 12.68 -55.06
CA VAL A 26 -9.74 12.54 -54.50
C VAL A 26 -8.82 11.77 -55.44
N SER A 27 -9.32 10.74 -56.13
CA SER A 27 -8.55 9.95 -57.10
C SER A 27 -8.08 10.76 -58.30
N LYS A 28 -8.84 11.81 -58.68
CA LYS A 28 -8.44 12.74 -59.74
C LYS A 28 -7.35 13.68 -59.24
N LEU A 29 -7.56 14.27 -58.06
CA LEU A 29 -6.60 15.18 -57.42
C LEU A 29 -5.25 14.50 -57.16
N THR A 30 -5.24 13.29 -56.60
CA THR A 30 -3.98 12.57 -56.33
C THR A 30 -3.21 12.23 -57.60
N LYS A 31 -3.91 11.90 -58.71
CA LYS A 31 -3.28 11.62 -60.00
C LYS A 31 -2.71 12.88 -60.65
N GLU A 32 -3.45 13.99 -60.59
CA GLU A 32 -3.07 15.28 -61.20
C GLU A 32 -1.86 15.91 -60.51
N TYR A 33 -1.84 15.89 -59.17
CA TYR A 33 -0.75 16.45 -58.36
C TYR A 33 0.36 15.44 -58.03
N GLY A 34 0.29 14.19 -58.55
CA GLY A 34 1.35 13.17 -58.38
C GLY A 34 1.49 12.59 -56.96
N ILE A 35 0.45 12.66 -56.15
CA ILE A 35 0.43 12.29 -54.72
C ILE A 35 0.01 10.82 -54.57
N SER A 36 0.76 10.05 -53.78
CA SER A 36 0.50 8.61 -53.56
C SER A 36 -0.03 8.32 -52.15
N VAL A 37 -1.32 8.58 -51.90
CA VAL A 37 -2.03 8.25 -50.65
C VAL A 37 -3.39 7.61 -50.89
N ARG A 38 -3.96 6.95 -49.87
CA ARG A 38 -5.34 6.47 -49.91
C ARG A 38 -6.30 7.66 -49.98
N SER A 39 -7.46 7.47 -50.61
CA SER A 39 -8.44 8.55 -50.77
C SER A 39 -8.94 9.13 -49.43
N SER A 40 -8.95 8.32 -48.37
CA SER A 40 -9.31 8.74 -47.02
C SER A 40 -8.22 9.55 -46.30
N ASP A 41 -7.02 9.64 -46.84
CA ASP A 41 -5.86 10.17 -46.13
C ASP A 41 -5.32 11.48 -46.71
N LEU A 42 -5.79 11.93 -47.89
CA LEU A 42 -5.28 13.14 -48.55
C LEU A 42 -5.31 14.37 -47.64
N TYR A 43 -6.39 14.58 -46.89
CA TYR A 43 -6.53 15.74 -46.00
C TYR A 43 -5.51 15.78 -44.86
N LYS A 44 -4.95 14.63 -44.47
CA LYS A 44 -3.94 14.53 -43.41
C LYS A 44 -2.59 15.11 -43.82
N LEU A 45 -2.38 15.31 -45.12
CA LEU A 45 -1.17 15.93 -45.66
C LEU A 45 -1.25 17.46 -45.69
N PHE A 46 -2.44 18.05 -45.53
CA PHE A 46 -2.60 19.50 -45.63
C PHE A 46 -1.96 20.22 -44.43
N PRO A 47 -1.34 21.38 -44.65
CA PRO A 47 -0.79 22.18 -43.57
C PRO A 47 -1.90 22.52 -42.57
N PRO A 48 -1.64 22.38 -41.26
CA PRO A 48 -2.64 22.59 -40.24
C PRO A 48 -3.06 24.08 -40.20
N GLU A 49 -4.17 24.35 -39.53
CA GLU A 49 -4.70 25.70 -39.38
C GLU A 49 -4.10 26.38 -38.16
N ALA A 50 -3.46 27.55 -38.34
CA ALA A 50 -2.91 28.32 -37.24
C ALA A 50 -3.97 29.18 -36.55
N PHE A 51 -3.92 29.21 -35.22
CA PHE A 51 -4.77 30.01 -34.35
C PHE A 51 -3.91 31.02 -33.59
N ALA A 52 -3.70 32.20 -34.17
CA ALA A 52 -2.77 33.22 -33.65
C ALA A 52 -3.08 33.73 -32.24
N ASN A 53 -4.29 33.54 -31.74
CA ASN A 53 -4.68 33.93 -30.37
C ASN A 53 -4.18 32.95 -29.31
N TYR A 54 -3.70 31.77 -29.69
CA TYR A 54 -3.16 30.76 -28.79
C TYR A 54 -1.69 30.53 -29.11
N ILE A 55 -0.82 30.84 -28.16
CA ILE A 55 0.63 30.72 -28.30
C ILE A 55 1.11 29.58 -27.41
N CYS A 56 2.03 28.76 -27.91
CA CYS A 56 2.70 27.74 -27.11
C CYS A 56 3.64 28.38 -26.09
N GLU A 57 3.47 28.04 -24.81
CA GLU A 57 4.29 28.57 -23.71
C GLU A 57 5.78 28.20 -23.77
N TYR A 58 6.14 27.15 -24.51
CA TYR A 58 7.53 26.71 -24.62
C TYR A 58 8.25 27.14 -25.90
N CYS A 59 7.50 27.45 -26.96
CA CYS A 59 8.09 27.72 -28.29
C CYS A 59 7.75 29.11 -28.83
N ASP A 60 6.85 29.85 -28.18
CA ASP A 60 6.32 31.14 -28.66
C ASP A 60 5.68 31.09 -30.06
N GLU A 61 5.27 29.91 -30.51
CA GLU A 61 4.62 29.69 -31.81
C GLU A 61 3.10 29.57 -31.69
N PRO A 62 2.32 30.04 -32.69
CA PRO A 62 0.88 29.83 -32.74
C PRO A 62 0.50 28.35 -32.75
N LEU A 63 -0.49 27.98 -31.93
CA LEU A 63 -1.03 26.64 -31.92
C LEU A 63 -1.83 26.36 -33.20
N VAL A 64 -1.85 25.09 -33.59
CA VAL A 64 -2.50 24.66 -34.83
C VAL A 64 -3.50 23.53 -34.59
N ILE A 65 -4.47 23.39 -35.51
CA ILE A 65 -5.38 22.23 -35.57
C ILE A 65 -5.24 21.57 -36.93
N ASN A 66 -5.18 20.23 -36.94
CA ASN A 66 -5.20 19.45 -38.17
C ASN A 66 -6.45 19.72 -39.00
N ARG A 67 -6.28 19.72 -40.33
CA ARG A 67 -7.40 19.94 -41.26
C ARG A 67 -8.42 18.81 -41.17
N PRO A 68 -9.74 19.09 -41.17
CA PRO A 68 -10.77 18.06 -41.14
C PRO A 68 -10.96 17.39 -42.51
N SER A 69 -11.59 16.22 -42.54
CA SER A 69 -12.05 15.63 -43.80
C SER A 69 -13.21 16.43 -44.40
N LYS A 70 -13.54 16.20 -45.69
CA LYS A 70 -14.68 16.89 -46.34
C LYS A 70 -16.01 16.69 -45.60
N THR A 71 -16.21 15.49 -45.04
CA THR A 71 -17.41 15.12 -44.28
C THR A 71 -17.48 15.85 -42.94
N MET A 72 -16.33 16.18 -42.37
CA MET A 72 -16.20 16.76 -41.02
C MET A 72 -15.95 18.28 -41.05
N LYS A 73 -15.87 18.91 -42.23
CA LYS A 73 -15.43 20.30 -42.41
C LYS A 73 -16.27 21.36 -41.69
N ASN A 74 -17.54 21.05 -41.42
CA ASN A 74 -18.49 21.96 -40.78
C ASN A 74 -18.62 21.71 -39.27
N LEU A 75 -17.83 20.79 -38.70
CA LEU A 75 -17.89 20.55 -37.26
C LEU A 75 -17.16 21.65 -36.48
N PRO A 76 -17.63 21.94 -35.26
CA PRO A 76 -16.95 22.88 -34.39
C PRO A 76 -15.55 22.37 -34.04
N LYS A 77 -14.61 23.31 -33.98
CA LYS A 77 -13.24 23.07 -33.51
C LYS A 77 -13.19 23.35 -32.01
N TYR A 78 -12.45 22.53 -31.28
CA TYR A 78 -12.33 22.65 -29.83
C TYR A 78 -10.89 22.98 -29.43
N GLU A 79 -10.72 23.71 -28.34
CA GLU A 79 -9.39 24.07 -27.81
C GLU A 79 -8.54 22.84 -27.51
N ARG A 80 -9.14 21.74 -27.04
CA ARG A 80 -8.45 20.46 -26.78
C ARG A 80 -7.76 19.83 -28.00
N ASP A 81 -8.11 20.27 -29.21
CA ASP A 81 -7.55 19.79 -30.47
C ASP A 81 -6.32 20.61 -30.90
N LEU A 82 -6.05 21.74 -30.21
CA LEU A 82 -4.87 22.58 -30.45
C LEU A 82 -3.60 21.87 -30.01
N TYR A 83 -2.56 21.99 -30.83
CA TYR A 83 -1.21 21.56 -30.48
C TYR A 83 -0.15 22.48 -31.08
N CYS A 84 1.04 22.52 -30.47
CA CYS A 84 2.18 23.25 -30.99
C CYS A 84 2.78 22.49 -32.19
N PRO A 85 2.95 23.11 -33.37
CA PRO A 85 3.53 22.43 -34.53
C PRO A 85 5.02 22.10 -34.37
N VAL A 86 5.73 22.76 -33.44
CA VAL A 86 7.17 22.56 -33.19
C VAL A 86 7.42 21.43 -32.20
N CYS A 87 6.89 21.54 -30.98
CA CYS A 87 7.17 20.58 -29.90
C CYS A 87 6.04 19.56 -29.65
N GLY A 88 4.90 19.68 -30.34
CA GLY A 88 3.75 18.80 -30.14
C GLY A 88 2.98 19.02 -28.84
N HIS A 89 3.30 20.08 -28.08
CA HIS A 89 2.63 20.44 -26.83
C HIS A 89 1.11 20.66 -27.01
N LYS A 90 0.30 20.21 -26.04
CA LYS A 90 -1.17 20.26 -26.06
C LYS A 90 -1.70 20.88 -24.76
N PRO A 91 -1.81 22.22 -24.67
CA PRO A 91 -2.04 22.92 -23.41
C PRO A 91 -3.42 22.65 -22.78
N PHE A 92 -4.40 22.26 -23.61
CA PHE A 92 -5.78 22.01 -23.19
C PHE A 92 -6.08 20.53 -22.93
N GLN A 93 -5.05 19.68 -22.88
CA GLN A 93 -5.17 18.28 -22.46
C GLN A 93 -4.65 18.12 -21.05
N THR A 94 -5.30 17.28 -20.25
CA THR A 94 -4.89 17.04 -18.85
C THR A 94 -3.51 16.41 -18.74
N HIS A 95 -3.09 15.65 -19.76
CA HIS A 95 -1.78 15.00 -19.80
C HIS A 95 -1.17 15.21 -21.19
N CYS A 96 -0.04 15.90 -21.24
CA CYS A 96 0.74 16.11 -22.45
C CYS A 96 2.07 15.34 -22.36
N ASN A 97 2.42 14.61 -23.42
CA ASN A 97 3.65 13.82 -23.49
C ASN A 97 4.73 14.50 -24.35
N CYS A 98 4.68 15.82 -24.55
CA CYS A 98 5.77 16.51 -25.24
C CYS A 98 7.01 16.57 -24.33
N GLU A 99 8.19 16.73 -24.93
CA GLU A 99 9.47 16.72 -24.22
C GLU A 99 9.52 17.78 -23.11
N ASN A 100 9.00 18.98 -23.36
CA ASN A 100 9.00 20.06 -22.37
C ASN A 100 8.10 19.77 -21.16
N CYS A 101 6.88 19.27 -21.36
CA CYS A 101 6.01 18.90 -20.24
C CYS A 101 6.59 17.74 -19.43
N GLN A 102 7.21 16.76 -20.10
CA GLN A 102 7.87 15.64 -19.43
C GLN A 102 9.11 16.09 -18.65
N GLU A 103 9.85 17.07 -19.16
CA GLU A 103 10.98 17.67 -18.45
C GLU A 103 10.51 18.47 -17.23
N GLU A 104 9.46 19.26 -17.37
CA GLU A 104 8.85 20.00 -16.25
C GLU A 104 8.35 19.06 -15.15
N GLU A 105 7.66 17.99 -15.51
CA GLU A 105 7.21 16.97 -14.56
C GLU A 105 8.39 16.28 -13.86
N ARG A 106 9.46 15.95 -14.58
CA ARG A 106 10.69 15.39 -13.99
C ARG A 106 11.35 16.37 -13.02
N ASN A 107 11.43 17.65 -13.37
CA ASN A 107 11.98 18.68 -12.51
C ASN A 107 11.16 18.84 -11.22
N LEU A 108 9.83 18.85 -11.32
CA LEU A 108 8.94 18.90 -10.16
C LEU A 108 9.10 17.66 -9.26
N GLN A 109 9.25 16.47 -9.85
CA GLN A 109 9.52 15.25 -9.09
C GLN A 109 10.87 15.31 -8.37
N MET A 110 11.92 15.82 -9.03
CA MET A 110 13.24 16.01 -8.41
C MET A 110 13.20 17.02 -7.27
N GLU A 111 12.50 18.14 -7.45
CA GLU A 111 12.33 19.15 -6.39
C GLU A 111 11.63 18.55 -5.16
N ARG A 112 10.58 17.76 -5.36
CA ARG A 112 9.88 17.06 -4.27
C ARG A 112 10.77 16.04 -3.56
N LEU A 113 11.57 15.28 -4.30
CA LEU A 113 12.55 14.35 -3.72
C LEU A 113 13.61 15.10 -2.90
N GLN A 114 14.07 16.26 -3.38
CA GLN A 114 15.00 17.10 -2.65
C GLN A 114 14.39 17.62 -1.34
N GLN A 115 13.12 18.04 -1.34
CA GLN A 115 12.42 18.44 -0.11
C GLN A 115 12.34 17.30 0.91
N ILE A 116 12.06 16.07 0.47
CA ILE A 116 12.10 14.87 1.34
C ILE A 116 13.51 14.69 1.92
N GLU A 117 14.53 14.74 1.07
CA GLU A 117 15.92 14.59 1.50
C GLU A 117 16.32 15.66 2.53
N GLU A 118 15.96 16.93 2.30
CA GLU A 118 16.27 18.05 3.20
C GLU A 118 15.57 17.93 4.56
N VAL A 119 14.33 17.44 4.59
CA VAL A 119 13.57 17.28 5.85
C VAL A 119 14.10 16.09 6.65
N TYR A 120 14.31 14.95 6.00
CA TYR A 120 14.59 13.68 6.68
C TYR A 120 16.08 13.37 6.85
N SER A 121 16.98 14.12 6.21
CA SER A 121 18.44 14.04 6.47
C SER A 121 18.89 14.82 7.71
N LYS A 122 17.96 15.55 8.36
CA LYS A 122 18.28 16.29 9.59
C LYS A 122 18.79 15.33 10.68
N PRO A 123 19.89 15.66 11.38
CA PRO A 123 20.42 14.82 12.44
C PRO A 123 19.36 14.53 13.50
N GLN A 124 19.25 13.26 13.86
CA GLN A 124 18.37 12.80 14.94
C GLN A 124 19.21 12.37 16.14
N THR A 125 18.62 12.46 17.33
CA THR A 125 19.24 11.91 18.53
C THR A 125 19.07 10.38 18.47
N PRO A 126 20.17 9.61 18.35
CA PRO A 126 20.06 8.17 18.29
C PRO A 126 19.62 7.60 19.64
N VAL A 127 18.86 6.51 19.58
CA VAL A 127 18.31 5.83 20.76
C VAL A 127 19.24 4.68 21.17
N ASP A 128 19.51 4.56 22.47
CA ASP A 128 20.21 3.40 23.01
C ASP A 128 19.28 2.18 23.00
N PHE A 129 19.71 1.07 22.38
CA PHE A 129 18.93 -0.17 22.40
C PHE A 129 18.70 -0.66 23.84
N ALA A 130 19.69 -0.51 24.72
CA ALA A 130 19.58 -0.97 26.09
C ALA A 130 18.45 -0.28 26.86
N SER A 131 18.17 0.99 26.55
CA SER A 131 17.12 1.79 27.21
C SER A 131 15.71 1.55 26.70
N LEU A 132 15.54 0.78 25.62
CA LEU A 132 14.23 0.43 25.09
C LEU A 132 13.45 -0.44 26.09
N SER A 133 12.14 -0.20 26.14
CA SER A 133 11.20 -1.10 26.85
C SER A 133 11.27 -2.51 26.28
N PHE A 134 10.89 -3.51 27.08
CA PHE A 134 10.87 -4.90 26.65
C PHE A 134 10.02 -5.06 25.37
N GLU A 135 8.83 -4.46 25.33
CA GLU A 135 7.94 -4.47 24.16
C GLU A 135 8.63 -3.88 22.91
N ASN A 136 9.28 -2.73 23.02
CA ASN A 136 9.95 -2.11 21.86
C ASN A 136 11.16 -2.92 21.38
N LYS A 137 11.88 -3.62 22.28
CA LYS A 137 12.94 -4.56 21.88
C LYS A 137 12.36 -5.73 21.07
N VAL A 138 11.22 -6.28 21.49
CA VAL A 138 10.54 -7.36 20.76
C VAL A 138 10.02 -6.87 19.40
N PHE A 139 9.34 -5.72 19.37
CA PHE A 139 8.83 -5.11 18.14
C PHE A 139 9.94 -4.79 17.14
N LEU A 140 11.05 -4.23 17.62
CA LEU A 140 12.23 -3.97 16.79
C LEU A 140 12.84 -5.27 16.24
N GLY A 141 12.99 -6.30 17.08
CA GLY A 141 13.50 -7.59 16.62
C GLY A 141 12.60 -8.25 15.57
N ALA A 142 11.28 -8.20 15.76
CA ALA A 142 10.30 -8.74 14.82
C ALA A 142 10.34 -8.01 13.47
N ILE A 143 10.34 -6.68 13.46
CA ILE A 143 10.38 -5.91 12.20
C ILE A 143 11.73 -6.04 11.49
N CYS A 144 12.84 -6.10 12.23
CA CYS A 144 14.16 -6.32 11.65
C CYS A 144 14.26 -7.72 11.01
N ARG A 145 13.76 -8.75 11.69
CA ARG A 145 13.73 -10.11 11.15
C ARG A 145 12.91 -10.19 9.85
N ALA A 146 11.82 -9.43 9.77
CA ALA A 146 10.90 -9.45 8.66
C ALA A 146 11.35 -8.61 7.44
N LEU A 147 11.89 -7.41 7.69
CA LEU A 147 11.99 -6.34 6.68
C LEU A 147 13.35 -5.63 6.63
N LEU A 148 14.33 -6.01 7.46
CA LEU A 148 15.67 -5.40 7.42
C LEU A 148 16.34 -5.71 6.07
N LYS A 149 16.84 -4.67 5.42
CA LYS A 149 17.63 -4.80 4.19
C LYS A 149 19.03 -5.34 4.50
N GLU A 150 19.68 -5.89 3.48
CA GLU A 150 21.07 -6.40 3.54
C GLU A 150 22.11 -5.36 4.00
N ASN A 151 21.80 -4.07 3.86
CA ASN A 151 22.68 -3.01 4.36
C ASN A 151 22.71 -2.94 5.89
N LEU A 152 21.78 -3.59 6.60
CA LEU A 152 21.64 -3.56 8.06
C LEU A 152 21.45 -2.14 8.62
N TYR A 153 20.76 -1.25 7.93
CA TYR A 153 20.34 0.04 8.49
C TYR A 153 18.91 0.40 8.17
N GLU A 154 18.39 -0.16 7.07
CA GLU A 154 17.10 0.22 6.55
C GLU A 154 16.10 -0.92 6.69
N ILE A 155 14.89 -0.54 7.08
CA ILE A 155 13.71 -1.39 7.06
C ILE A 155 12.94 -1.07 5.78
N ALA A 156 12.73 -2.10 4.95
CA ALA A 156 11.96 -1.98 3.73
C ALA A 156 10.48 -1.67 4.02
N PRO A 157 9.77 -1.02 3.07
CA PRO A 157 8.33 -0.80 3.19
C PRO A 157 7.54 -2.11 3.36
N PHE A 158 6.61 -2.15 4.31
CA PHE A 158 5.77 -3.33 4.55
C PHE A 158 4.77 -3.60 3.41
N SER A 159 4.22 -2.54 2.81
CA SER A 159 3.19 -2.63 1.75
C SER A 159 3.62 -3.42 0.52
N ASN A 160 4.93 -3.56 0.29
CA ASN A 160 5.50 -4.32 -0.81
C ASN A 160 5.97 -5.73 -0.39
N SER A 161 5.70 -6.14 0.85
CA SER A 161 6.16 -7.43 1.40
C SER A 161 5.06 -8.48 1.40
N GLU A 162 5.43 -9.74 1.22
CA GLU A 162 4.55 -10.90 1.41
C GLU A 162 4.54 -11.41 2.87
N VAL A 163 5.17 -10.66 3.78
CA VAL A 163 5.40 -11.09 5.16
C VAL A 163 4.16 -10.85 6.01
N ILE A 164 3.83 -11.82 6.86
CA ILE A 164 2.81 -11.68 7.90
C ILE A 164 3.50 -11.21 9.17
N LEU A 165 3.59 -9.89 9.33
CA LEU A 165 4.34 -9.28 10.44
C LEU A 165 3.66 -9.49 11.80
N THR A 166 2.34 -9.32 11.86
CA THR A 166 1.52 -9.46 13.07
C THR A 166 0.20 -10.18 12.76
N PRO A 167 -0.48 -10.80 13.73
CA PRO A 167 -1.77 -11.48 13.48
C PRO A 167 -2.91 -10.53 13.10
N THR A 168 -2.84 -9.26 13.51
CA THR A 168 -3.88 -8.26 13.19
C THR A 168 -3.27 -6.92 12.80
N ASP A 169 -4.03 -6.15 12.01
CA ASP A 169 -3.69 -4.77 11.62
C ASP A 169 -3.60 -3.80 12.79
N ILE A 170 -4.39 -4.04 13.85
CA ILE A 170 -4.34 -3.22 15.08
C ILE A 170 -2.99 -3.39 15.77
N LEU A 171 -2.54 -4.63 15.93
CA LEU A 171 -1.22 -4.90 16.52
C LEU A 171 -0.09 -4.39 15.60
N ARG A 172 -0.24 -4.49 14.28
CA ARG A 172 0.71 -3.88 13.32
C ARG A 172 0.81 -2.37 13.51
N LYS A 173 -0.34 -1.69 13.61
CA LYS A 173 -0.38 -0.24 13.83
C LYS A 173 0.30 0.13 15.15
N LYS A 174 0.01 -0.60 16.24
CA LYS A 174 0.68 -0.40 17.54
C LYS A 174 2.19 -0.55 17.41
N LEU A 175 2.66 -1.62 16.75
CA LEU A 175 4.08 -1.90 16.53
C LEU A 175 4.78 -0.71 15.84
N TYR A 176 4.28 -0.28 14.68
CA TYR A 176 4.85 0.85 13.96
C TYR A 176 4.76 2.16 14.75
N SER A 177 3.58 2.47 15.30
CA SER A 177 3.38 3.69 16.08
C SER A 177 4.30 3.76 17.29
N SER A 178 4.54 2.65 17.98
CA SER A 178 5.45 2.62 19.13
C SER A 178 6.90 2.88 18.70
N LEU A 179 7.39 2.18 17.67
CA LEU A 179 8.77 2.37 17.21
C LEU A 179 9.03 3.78 16.66
N ILE A 180 8.05 4.36 15.95
CA ILE A 180 8.13 5.75 15.45
C ILE A 180 8.08 6.75 16.60
N HIS A 181 7.12 6.61 17.52
CA HIS A 181 6.95 7.53 18.65
C HIS A 181 8.18 7.57 19.56
N ASN A 182 8.79 6.40 19.78
CA ASN A 182 10.03 6.26 20.55
C ASN A 182 11.30 6.57 19.74
N GLN A 183 11.17 7.06 18.51
CA GLN A 183 12.29 7.43 17.62
C GLN A 183 13.28 6.28 17.39
N VAL A 184 12.83 5.03 17.47
CA VAL A 184 13.64 3.83 17.22
C VAL A 184 13.86 3.65 15.72
N ILE A 185 12.82 3.95 14.96
CA ILE A 185 12.84 3.98 13.50
C ILE A 185 12.45 5.37 13.04
N ALA A 186 13.07 5.82 11.96
CA ALA A 186 12.83 7.13 11.39
C ALA A 186 12.74 7.07 9.87
N VAL A 187 11.96 7.97 9.26
CA VAL A 187 11.74 7.97 7.82
C VAL A 187 13.06 8.22 7.10
N SER A 188 13.40 7.35 6.14
CA SER A 188 14.60 7.49 5.33
C SER A 188 14.43 8.62 4.31
N PRO A 189 15.45 9.50 4.15
CA PRO A 189 15.45 10.51 3.09
C PRO A 189 15.49 9.91 1.68
N GLN A 190 15.75 8.61 1.54
CA GLN A 190 15.71 7.86 0.27
C GLN A 190 14.33 7.22 0.01
N SER A 191 13.31 7.56 0.79
CA SER A 191 11.93 7.10 0.53
C SER A 191 11.39 7.65 -0.78
N THR A 192 10.64 6.82 -1.51
CA THR A 192 10.06 7.18 -2.82
C THR A 192 8.90 8.15 -2.68
N LEU A 193 8.61 8.93 -3.73
CA LEU A 193 7.53 9.95 -3.72
C LEU A 193 6.14 9.36 -3.44
N ASP A 194 5.86 8.14 -3.92
CA ASP A 194 4.57 7.46 -3.73
C ASP A 194 4.31 7.01 -2.27
N ALA A 195 5.32 7.16 -1.40
CA ALA A 195 5.20 6.98 0.04
C ALA A 195 4.69 8.23 0.77
N PHE A 196 4.55 9.36 0.07
CA PHE A 196 4.12 10.65 0.62
C PHE A 196 2.81 11.11 -0.01
N ASP A 197 2.06 11.93 0.74
CA ASP A 197 0.90 12.64 0.19
C ASP A 197 1.37 13.94 -0.46
N ILE A 198 1.59 13.89 -1.78
CA ILE A 198 2.13 15.02 -2.56
C ILE A 198 1.15 16.19 -2.70
N ASP A 199 -0.13 15.96 -2.41
CA ASP A 199 -1.19 16.97 -2.49
C ASP A 199 -1.45 17.63 -1.12
N SER A 200 -0.77 17.16 -0.05
CA SER A 200 -0.87 17.71 1.29
C SER A 200 -0.18 19.07 1.41
N GLU A 201 -0.83 20.03 2.08
CA GLU A 201 -0.22 21.32 2.45
C GLU A 201 0.99 21.15 3.39
N ASP A 202 1.04 20.03 4.12
CA ASP A 202 2.12 19.70 5.07
C ASP A 202 3.25 18.86 4.43
N PHE A 203 3.26 18.66 3.11
CA PHE A 203 4.32 17.92 2.41
C PHE A 203 5.72 18.44 2.78
N PRO A 204 6.72 17.56 3.04
CA PRO A 204 6.68 16.09 3.01
C PRO A 204 6.35 15.43 4.35
N ASN A 205 5.78 16.15 5.34
CA ASN A 205 5.57 15.62 6.70
C ASN A 205 4.37 14.65 6.80
N THR A 206 3.53 14.56 5.77
CA THR A 206 2.46 13.56 5.67
C THR A 206 2.91 12.37 4.82
N PHE A 207 3.05 11.21 5.45
CA PHE A 207 3.52 10.00 4.78
C PHE A 207 2.72 8.75 5.16
N TYR A 208 2.71 7.77 4.25
CA TYR A 208 2.07 6.48 4.46
C TYR A 208 3.01 5.55 5.23
N ILE A 209 2.66 5.27 6.50
CA ILE A 209 3.48 4.52 7.47
C ILE A 209 3.98 3.14 7.00
N TYR A 210 3.32 2.53 6.01
CA TYR A 210 3.70 1.21 5.47
C TYR A 210 4.38 1.27 4.10
N ARG A 211 4.54 2.47 3.51
CA ARG A 211 5.15 2.69 2.18
C ARG A 211 6.52 3.35 2.25
N VAL A 212 6.81 4.11 3.32
CA VAL A 212 8.13 4.71 3.50
C VAL A 212 9.18 3.64 3.82
N THR A 213 10.42 3.92 3.43
CA THR A 213 11.58 3.20 3.97
C THR A 213 11.91 3.83 5.31
N TYR A 214 12.23 3.01 6.31
CA TYR A 214 12.73 3.51 7.59
C TYR A 214 14.23 3.22 7.72
N PHE A 215 14.94 4.06 8.45
CA PHE A 215 16.26 3.72 8.99
C PHE A 215 16.16 3.47 10.50
N LEU A 216 17.10 2.68 11.01
CA LEU A 216 17.28 2.44 12.44
C LEU A 216 18.00 3.64 13.08
N ASN A 217 17.29 4.38 13.92
CA ASN A 217 17.83 5.53 14.66
C ASN A 217 18.40 5.05 16.01
N LEU A 218 19.43 4.21 15.95
CA LEU A 218 20.05 3.57 17.12
C LEU A 218 21.49 4.04 17.33
N ILE A 219 21.96 3.95 18.57
CA ILE A 219 23.39 4.05 18.89
C ILE A 219 24.06 2.77 18.41
N PHE A 220 24.90 2.89 17.39
CA PHE A 220 25.65 1.77 16.86
C PHE A 220 27.02 1.62 17.52
N PRO A 221 27.40 0.42 17.98
CA PRO A 221 28.77 0.14 18.40
C PRO A 221 29.74 0.21 17.22
N ALA A 222 31.05 0.26 17.51
CA ALA A 222 32.09 0.34 16.49
C ALA A 222 31.98 -0.79 15.45
N ASN A 223 31.69 -2.02 15.91
CA ASN A 223 31.29 -3.11 15.04
C ASN A 223 29.77 -3.26 15.05
N LYS A 224 29.13 -2.74 14.02
CA LYS A 224 27.68 -2.64 13.92
C LYS A 224 26.96 -3.99 13.93
N LYS A 225 27.63 -5.07 13.52
CA LYS A 225 27.08 -6.43 13.56
C LYS A 225 26.75 -6.92 14.98
N ASP A 226 27.42 -6.35 15.99
CA ASP A 226 27.21 -6.74 17.37
C ASP A 226 25.79 -6.37 17.83
N LEU A 227 25.32 -5.16 17.49
CA LEU A 227 23.96 -4.73 17.80
C LEU A 227 22.90 -5.58 17.09
N PHE A 228 23.14 -5.97 15.83
CA PHE A 228 22.20 -6.85 15.12
C PHE A 228 22.12 -8.25 15.72
N THR A 229 23.23 -8.74 16.26
CA THR A 229 23.23 -9.99 17.01
C THR A 229 22.35 -9.87 18.24
N GLU A 230 22.45 -8.77 18.99
CA GLU A 230 21.61 -8.52 20.16
C GLU A 230 20.11 -8.36 19.81
N ILE A 231 19.80 -7.70 18.69
CA ILE A 231 18.42 -7.52 18.22
C ILE A 231 17.80 -8.84 17.75
N LEU A 232 18.56 -9.67 17.01
CA LEU A 232 18.03 -10.85 16.31
C LEU A 232 18.23 -12.17 17.08
N ASP A 233 19.17 -12.22 18.01
CA ASP A 233 19.43 -13.33 18.93
C ASP A 233 19.36 -12.82 20.39
N PRO A 234 18.14 -12.50 20.85
CA PRO A 234 17.94 -11.73 22.08
C PRO A 234 18.28 -12.54 23.33
N SER A 235 18.99 -11.90 24.26
CA SER A 235 19.27 -12.43 25.62
C SER A 235 18.73 -11.52 26.73
N TYR A 236 17.82 -10.60 26.40
CA TYR A 236 17.32 -9.57 27.32
C TYR A 236 16.11 -10.02 28.17
N TYR A 237 15.52 -11.19 27.89
CA TYR A 237 14.48 -11.73 28.77
C TYR A 237 15.08 -12.20 30.10
N CYS A 238 14.48 -11.78 31.21
CA CYS A 238 14.90 -12.16 32.56
C CYS A 238 13.72 -12.08 33.54
N THR A 239 13.92 -12.53 34.78
CA THR A 239 12.87 -12.52 35.81
C THR A 239 12.34 -11.12 36.12
N GLU A 240 13.14 -10.07 35.91
CA GLU A 240 12.76 -8.68 36.19
C GLU A 240 11.73 -8.15 35.18
N ASN A 241 11.71 -8.68 33.95
CA ASN A 241 10.75 -8.32 32.90
C ASN A 241 9.72 -9.43 32.61
N ALA A 242 9.60 -10.41 33.50
CA ALA A 242 8.64 -11.50 33.37
C ALA A 242 7.18 -11.02 33.27
N ASP A 243 6.80 -10.01 34.06
CA ASP A 243 5.45 -9.45 34.01
C ASP A 243 5.16 -8.74 32.68
N GLU A 244 6.11 -7.95 32.17
CA GLU A 244 6.03 -7.30 30.85
C GLU A 244 5.93 -8.35 29.74
N ALA A 245 6.68 -9.45 29.86
CA ALA A 245 6.61 -10.56 28.93
C ALA A 245 5.21 -11.20 28.92
N VAL A 246 4.63 -11.53 30.08
CA VAL A 246 3.28 -12.12 30.12
C VAL A 246 2.23 -11.18 29.53
N ILE A 247 2.35 -9.87 29.75
CA ILE A 247 1.46 -8.88 29.13
C ILE A 247 1.55 -8.94 27.60
N LEU A 248 2.76 -8.94 27.05
CA LEU A 248 2.96 -9.01 25.60
C LEU A 248 2.54 -10.36 25.01
N TRP A 249 2.81 -11.48 25.69
CA TRP A 249 2.28 -12.78 25.31
C TRP A 249 0.76 -12.71 25.20
N LYS A 250 0.09 -12.20 26.24
CA LYS A 250 -1.37 -12.11 26.25
C LYS A 250 -1.90 -11.25 25.12
N GLU A 251 -1.25 -10.13 24.80
CA GLU A 251 -1.64 -9.28 23.66
C GLU A 251 -1.51 -10.00 22.32
N ILE A 252 -0.39 -10.70 22.08
CA ILE A 252 -0.19 -11.52 20.87
C ILE A 252 -1.26 -12.62 20.79
N ALA A 253 -1.52 -13.32 21.91
CA ALA A 253 -2.50 -14.38 21.99
C ALA A 253 -3.93 -13.89 21.72
N VAL A 254 -4.31 -12.71 22.22
CA VAL A 254 -5.60 -12.07 21.88
C VAL A 254 -5.66 -11.79 20.38
N ALA A 255 -4.60 -11.23 19.78
CA ALA A 255 -4.56 -10.95 18.36
C ALA A 255 -4.73 -12.23 17.52
N GLU A 256 -4.09 -13.34 17.89
CA GLU A 256 -4.25 -14.65 17.21
C GLU A 256 -5.66 -15.23 17.37
N CYS A 257 -6.33 -15.01 18.51
CA CYS A 257 -7.74 -15.41 18.69
C CYS A 257 -8.68 -14.58 17.80
N ILE A 258 -8.42 -13.28 17.67
CA ILE A 258 -9.22 -12.37 16.83
C ILE A 258 -9.05 -12.71 15.36
N GLU A 259 -7.81 -12.94 14.90
CA GLU A 259 -7.51 -13.36 13.53
C GLU A 259 -8.27 -14.65 13.17
N TYR A 260 -8.22 -15.66 14.04
CA TYR A 260 -8.94 -16.91 13.83
C TYR A 260 -10.46 -16.76 13.87
N LEU A 261 -11.00 -15.91 14.76
CA LEU A 261 -12.42 -15.59 14.78
C LEU A 261 -12.88 -14.99 13.45
N GLN A 262 -12.15 -14.00 12.94
CA GLN A 262 -12.46 -13.36 11.66
C GLN A 262 -12.44 -14.38 10.53
N TYR A 263 -11.38 -15.19 10.44
CA TYR A 263 -11.28 -16.28 9.47
C TYR A 263 -12.49 -17.23 9.50
N GLN A 264 -12.95 -17.66 10.69
CA GLN A 264 -14.10 -18.56 10.81
C GLN A 264 -15.42 -17.89 10.41
N LEU A 265 -15.61 -16.62 10.74
CA LEU A 265 -16.81 -15.86 10.37
C LEU A 265 -16.87 -15.58 8.86
N ASP A 266 -15.73 -15.23 8.26
CA ASP A 266 -15.62 -15.00 6.82
C ASP A 266 -15.91 -16.27 6.03
N LYS A 267 -15.46 -17.44 6.52
CA LYS A 267 -15.75 -18.75 5.92
C LYS A 267 -17.24 -19.06 5.80
N VAL A 268 -18.08 -18.48 6.66
CA VAL A 268 -19.55 -18.62 6.62
C VAL A 268 -20.26 -17.35 6.12
N ASN A 269 -19.51 -16.41 5.53
CA ASN A 269 -19.98 -15.13 5.00
C ASN A 269 -20.76 -14.30 6.04
N PHE A 270 -20.25 -14.25 7.28
CA PHE A 270 -20.76 -13.42 8.37
C PHE A 270 -19.88 -12.18 8.55
N GLU A 271 -20.38 -11.03 8.14
CA GLU A 271 -19.69 -9.75 8.36
C GLU A 271 -19.62 -9.42 9.85
N PHE A 272 -18.40 -9.22 10.35
CA PHE A 272 -18.16 -8.90 11.75
C PHE A 272 -16.93 -7.99 11.89
N THR A 273 -17.09 -6.91 12.65
CA THR A 273 -16.00 -6.02 13.04
C THR A 273 -15.78 -6.14 14.55
N PRO A 274 -14.67 -6.73 15.01
CA PRO A 274 -14.39 -6.86 16.44
C PRO A 274 -14.26 -5.47 17.10
N GLY A 275 -15.15 -5.16 18.05
CA GLY A 275 -15.00 -4.01 18.95
C GLY A 275 -14.28 -4.38 20.26
N GLU A 276 -13.99 -3.38 21.11
CA GLU A 276 -13.26 -3.54 22.38
C GLU A 276 -13.76 -4.67 23.27
N LYS A 277 -15.10 -4.87 23.34
CA LYS A 277 -15.70 -5.97 24.08
C LYS A 277 -15.17 -7.34 23.64
N THR A 278 -14.97 -7.53 22.34
CA THR A 278 -14.49 -8.80 21.76
C THR A 278 -13.06 -9.09 22.20
N TYR A 279 -12.18 -8.08 22.12
CA TYR A 279 -10.81 -8.18 22.60
C TYR A 279 -10.78 -8.50 24.09
N LYS A 280 -11.62 -7.81 24.89
CA LYS A 280 -11.69 -8.05 26.33
C LYS A 280 -12.23 -9.43 26.68
N THR A 281 -13.17 -9.97 25.92
CA THR A 281 -13.67 -11.34 26.10
C THR A 281 -12.54 -12.35 25.92
N PHE A 282 -11.74 -12.26 24.84
CA PHE A 282 -10.63 -13.20 24.66
C PHE A 282 -9.50 -12.99 25.67
N ASP A 283 -9.21 -11.75 26.07
CA ASP A 283 -8.29 -11.45 27.17
C ASP A 283 -8.70 -12.16 28.47
N ILE A 284 -10.00 -12.20 28.79
CA ILE A 284 -10.50 -12.90 29.97
C ILE A 284 -10.40 -14.42 29.81
N ILE A 285 -10.79 -14.97 28.66
CA ILE A 285 -10.74 -16.42 28.38
C ILE A 285 -9.30 -16.95 28.42
N LEU A 286 -8.32 -16.15 27.97
CA LEU A 286 -6.90 -16.49 27.98
C LEU A 286 -6.30 -16.63 29.39
N ASN A 287 -6.98 -16.21 30.44
CA ASN A 287 -6.53 -16.48 31.82
C ASN A 287 -6.59 -17.98 32.15
N ASP A 288 -7.44 -18.74 31.46
CA ASP A 288 -7.73 -20.14 31.80
C ASP A 288 -7.46 -21.10 30.64
N PHE A 289 -7.50 -20.61 29.39
CA PHE A 289 -7.40 -21.44 28.18
C PHE A 289 -6.32 -20.93 27.24
N SER A 290 -5.61 -21.84 26.58
CA SER A 290 -4.63 -21.52 25.53
C SER A 290 -5.30 -21.08 24.22
N VAL A 291 -4.56 -20.40 23.34
CA VAL A 291 -5.04 -20.06 21.98
C VAL A 291 -5.51 -21.32 21.24
N SER A 292 -4.74 -22.40 21.36
CA SER A 292 -5.06 -23.72 20.82
C SER A 292 -6.43 -24.25 21.27
N GLN A 293 -6.83 -24.05 22.51
CA GLN A 293 -8.15 -24.45 23.01
C GLN A 293 -9.24 -23.46 22.57
N ILE A 294 -8.93 -22.16 22.58
CA ILE A 294 -9.85 -21.10 22.17
C ILE A 294 -10.25 -21.25 20.70
N TYR A 295 -9.38 -21.77 19.83
CA TYR A 295 -9.74 -22.11 18.46
C TYR A 295 -10.92 -23.10 18.40
N GLY A 296 -10.95 -24.10 19.29
CA GLY A 296 -12.07 -25.02 19.41
C GLY A 296 -13.35 -24.34 19.91
N ILE A 297 -13.22 -23.38 20.84
CA ILE A 297 -14.34 -22.58 21.35
C ILE A 297 -14.95 -21.74 20.22
N ILE A 298 -14.12 -21.02 19.48
CA ILE A 298 -14.52 -20.16 18.36
C ILE A 298 -15.21 -21.01 17.28
N TRP A 299 -14.57 -22.10 16.85
CA TRP A 299 -15.11 -22.96 15.80
C TRP A 299 -16.52 -23.46 16.15
N ARG A 300 -16.71 -23.92 17.39
CA ARG A 300 -18.02 -24.38 17.86
C ARG A 300 -19.05 -23.25 17.88
N ALA A 301 -18.68 -22.08 18.41
CA ALA A 301 -19.58 -20.94 18.48
C ALA A 301 -20.04 -20.47 17.08
N VAL A 302 -19.15 -20.48 16.08
CA VAL A 302 -19.48 -20.15 14.69
C VAL A 302 -20.38 -21.23 14.06
N ALA A 303 -20.11 -22.52 14.31
CA ALA A 303 -20.96 -23.61 13.83
C ALA A 303 -22.39 -23.52 14.40
N ASP A 304 -22.52 -23.25 15.70
CA ASP A 304 -23.82 -23.08 16.36
C ASP A 304 -24.57 -21.84 15.83
N ALA A 305 -23.88 -20.71 15.62
CA ALA A 305 -24.48 -19.52 15.05
C ALA A 305 -24.94 -19.74 13.59
N SER A 306 -24.18 -20.50 12.81
CA SER A 306 -24.53 -20.88 11.43
C SER A 306 -25.78 -21.77 11.40
N LYS A 307 -25.87 -22.73 12.32
CA LYS A 307 -27.06 -23.56 12.49
C LYS A 307 -28.28 -22.72 12.88
N LEU A 308 -28.12 -21.81 13.83
CA LEU A 308 -29.18 -20.89 14.27
C LEU A 308 -29.69 -20.01 13.12
N TYR A 309 -28.78 -19.52 12.28
CA TYR A 309 -29.09 -18.78 11.06
C TYR A 309 -29.98 -19.59 10.11
N LEU A 310 -29.59 -20.83 9.83
CA LEU A 310 -30.32 -21.70 8.90
C LEU A 310 -31.69 -22.14 9.45
N GLU A 311 -31.77 -22.46 10.74
CA GLU A 311 -33.01 -22.99 11.35
C GLU A 311 -34.04 -21.92 11.67
N LYS A 312 -33.60 -20.75 12.16
CA LYS A 312 -34.49 -19.69 12.65
C LYS A 312 -34.62 -18.50 11.70
N GLY A 313 -33.87 -18.49 10.60
CA GLY A 313 -33.90 -17.41 9.61
C GLY A 313 -33.50 -16.05 10.18
N ILE A 314 -32.67 -16.02 11.22
CA ILE A 314 -32.15 -14.76 11.77
C ILE A 314 -31.24 -14.06 10.75
N SER A 315 -30.94 -12.77 10.96
CA SER A 315 -29.99 -12.08 10.07
C SER A 315 -28.55 -12.55 10.30
N LYS A 316 -27.72 -12.50 9.27
CA LYS A 316 -26.27 -12.79 9.37
C LYS A 316 -25.58 -11.95 10.45
N LYS A 317 -25.92 -10.66 10.51
CA LYS A 317 -25.41 -9.73 11.54
C LYS A 317 -25.80 -10.19 12.95
N HIS A 318 -27.03 -10.65 13.15
CA HIS A 318 -27.46 -11.18 14.45
C HIS A 318 -26.72 -12.48 14.80
N ALA A 319 -26.53 -13.38 13.82
CA ALA A 319 -25.77 -14.61 14.01
C ALA A 319 -24.30 -14.33 14.38
N ALA A 320 -23.62 -13.45 13.64
CA ALA A 320 -22.25 -13.02 13.91
C ALA A 320 -22.10 -12.45 15.33
N ASN A 321 -22.99 -11.54 15.74
CA ASN A 321 -22.96 -10.93 17.08
C ASN A 321 -23.21 -11.95 18.21
N SER A 322 -23.89 -13.05 17.93
CA SER A 322 -24.16 -14.11 18.92
C SER A 322 -22.92 -14.96 19.24
N VAL A 323 -21.94 -15.01 18.32
CA VAL A 323 -20.74 -15.86 18.44
C VAL A 323 -19.92 -15.48 19.67
N ILE A 324 -19.67 -14.19 19.91
CA ILE A 324 -18.84 -13.77 21.06
C ILE A 324 -19.46 -14.18 22.39
N GLY A 325 -20.77 -13.95 22.55
CA GLY A 325 -21.47 -14.38 23.76
C GLY A 325 -21.52 -15.90 23.89
N ALA A 326 -21.50 -16.65 22.78
CA ALA A 326 -21.41 -18.10 22.82
C ALA A 326 -20.02 -18.58 23.25
N CYS A 327 -18.95 -17.95 22.76
CA CYS A 327 -17.58 -18.22 23.21
C CYS A 327 -17.43 -18.01 24.72
N GLU A 328 -17.89 -16.86 25.22
CA GLU A 328 -17.84 -16.50 26.65
C GLU A 328 -18.57 -17.54 27.52
N ARG A 329 -19.85 -17.80 27.23
CA ARG A 329 -20.65 -18.79 27.98
C ARG A 329 -20.06 -20.21 27.93
N TYR A 330 -19.43 -20.58 26.81
CA TYR A 330 -18.81 -21.89 26.66
C TYR A 330 -17.53 -21.98 27.51
N ALA A 331 -16.67 -20.97 27.45
CA ALA A 331 -15.46 -20.88 28.25
C ALA A 331 -15.77 -20.90 29.77
N GLU A 332 -16.74 -20.10 30.22
CA GLU A 332 -17.19 -20.08 31.62
C GLU A 332 -17.66 -21.47 32.08
N ARG A 333 -18.47 -22.15 31.26
CA ARG A 333 -18.97 -23.49 31.56
C ARG A 333 -17.84 -24.51 31.61
N ALA A 334 -16.90 -24.44 30.67
CA ALA A 334 -15.73 -25.32 30.66
C ALA A 334 -14.90 -25.13 31.93
N LYS A 335 -14.69 -23.89 32.37
CA LYS A 335 -13.98 -23.56 33.60
C LYS A 335 -14.69 -24.08 34.85
N ILE A 336 -15.98 -23.77 35.01
CA ILE A 336 -16.78 -24.17 36.19
C ILE A 336 -16.80 -25.69 36.36
N ASN A 337 -16.88 -26.43 35.25
CA ASN A 337 -16.97 -27.89 35.28
C ASN A 337 -15.61 -28.60 35.16
N GLY A 338 -14.50 -27.87 35.11
CA GLY A 338 -13.15 -28.44 34.99
C GLY A 338 -12.94 -29.27 33.72
N TRP A 339 -13.49 -28.83 32.59
CA TRP A 339 -13.37 -29.55 31.31
C TRP A 339 -11.96 -29.43 30.73
N ASP A 340 -11.39 -30.58 30.34
CA ASP A 340 -10.19 -30.62 29.51
C ASP A 340 -10.58 -30.41 28.03
N LEU A 341 -10.34 -29.20 27.52
CA LEU A 341 -10.69 -28.84 26.15
C LEU A 341 -9.62 -29.31 25.17
N THR A 342 -10.06 -29.91 24.05
CA THR A 342 -9.19 -30.31 22.96
C THR A 342 -8.37 -29.14 22.43
N GLN A 343 -7.07 -29.36 22.28
CA GLN A 343 -6.12 -28.44 21.68
C GLN A 343 -6.11 -28.57 20.15
N TYR A 344 -6.38 -27.46 19.46
CA TYR A 344 -6.31 -27.38 18.00
C TYR A 344 -4.92 -26.97 17.54
N ASN A 345 -4.52 -27.37 16.34
CA ASN A 345 -3.28 -26.91 15.72
C ASN A 345 -3.53 -25.57 14.99
N ARG A 346 -2.45 -24.83 14.75
CA ARG A 346 -2.47 -23.71 13.80
C ARG A 346 -2.91 -24.24 12.42
N ILE A 347 -3.70 -23.45 11.71
CA ILE A 347 -4.21 -23.81 10.38
C ILE A 347 -3.30 -23.23 9.30
N LYS A 348 -3.20 -23.92 8.16
CA LYS A 348 -2.31 -23.51 7.07
C LYS A 348 -2.65 -22.13 6.50
N ASP A 349 -3.95 -21.78 6.49
CA ASP A 349 -4.43 -20.50 5.97
C ASP A 349 -4.10 -19.31 6.89
N LEU A 350 -3.81 -19.56 8.17
CA LEU A 350 -3.39 -18.56 9.16
C LEU A 350 -2.03 -18.98 9.75
N PRO A 351 -0.94 -18.83 8.97
CA PRO A 351 0.39 -19.13 9.46
C PRO A 351 0.78 -18.18 10.59
N GLN A 352 1.71 -18.63 11.43
CA GLN A 352 2.19 -17.83 12.55
C GLN A 352 2.90 -16.55 12.04
N SER A 353 2.57 -15.40 12.64
CA SER A 353 3.21 -14.12 12.30
C SER A 353 4.68 -14.07 12.70
N GLU A 354 5.49 -13.23 12.05
CA GLU A 354 6.90 -13.01 12.41
C GLU A 354 7.04 -12.48 13.85
N LEU A 355 6.13 -11.62 14.31
CA LEU A 355 6.09 -11.19 15.71
C LEU A 355 5.90 -12.38 16.66
N SER A 356 4.90 -13.23 16.42
CA SER A 356 4.66 -14.43 17.24
C SER A 356 5.88 -15.37 17.22
N LEU A 357 6.42 -15.62 16.02
CA LEU A 357 7.55 -16.53 15.83
C LEU A 357 8.79 -16.02 16.56
N PHE A 358 9.15 -14.76 16.36
CA PHE A 358 10.31 -14.15 17.01
C PHE A 358 10.15 -14.15 18.53
N TYR A 359 8.98 -13.72 19.02
CA TYR A 359 8.72 -13.63 20.43
C TYR A 359 8.81 -14.98 21.15
N PHE A 360 8.09 -16.00 20.67
CA PHE A 360 8.05 -17.29 21.36
C PHE A 360 9.31 -18.15 21.15
N ASN A 361 9.94 -18.09 19.97
CA ASN A 361 11.10 -18.94 19.67
C ASN A 361 12.42 -18.31 20.10
N ARG A 362 12.56 -17.00 19.97
CA ARG A 362 13.84 -16.30 20.18
C ARG A 362 13.87 -15.55 21.51
N VAL A 363 12.83 -14.78 21.82
CA VAL A 363 12.81 -13.96 23.04
C VAL A 363 12.57 -14.82 24.28
N LEU A 364 11.50 -15.63 24.28
CA LEU A 364 11.15 -16.47 25.44
C LEU A 364 11.76 -17.87 25.38
N GLY A 365 12.08 -18.38 24.18
CA GLY A 365 12.61 -19.74 24.01
C GLY A 365 11.62 -20.87 24.31
N ILE A 366 10.31 -20.59 24.35
CA ILE A 366 9.25 -21.55 24.70
C ILE A 366 8.56 -22.22 23.51
N GLY A 367 8.79 -21.70 22.30
CA GLY A 367 8.25 -22.25 21.07
C GLY A 367 6.73 -22.40 21.04
N GLU A 368 6.25 -23.59 20.67
CA GLU A 368 4.82 -23.93 20.57
C GLU A 368 4.04 -23.77 21.89
N MET A 369 4.72 -23.71 23.04
CA MET A 369 4.05 -23.43 24.31
C MET A 369 3.34 -22.07 24.27
N GLY A 370 3.87 -21.10 23.52
CA GLY A 370 3.24 -19.80 23.26
C GLY A 370 1.79 -19.90 22.75
N PHE A 371 1.46 -21.00 22.07
CA PHE A 371 0.14 -21.28 21.50
C PHE A 371 -0.67 -22.30 22.31
N ARG A 372 0.01 -23.24 22.97
CA ARG A 372 -0.60 -24.41 23.64
C ARG A 372 -0.82 -24.24 25.13
N VAL A 373 -0.23 -23.23 25.74
CA VAL A 373 -0.37 -22.92 27.16
C VAL A 373 -1.02 -21.55 27.30
N PRO A 374 -1.91 -21.34 28.29
CA PRO A 374 -2.36 -20.00 28.63
C PRO A 374 -1.16 -19.09 28.94
N PRO A 375 -1.19 -17.80 28.58
CA PRO A 375 -0.13 -16.85 28.93
C PRO A 375 0.23 -16.93 30.41
N THR A 376 1.50 -17.17 30.70
CA THR A 376 2.00 -17.41 32.06
C THR A 376 3.47 -17.02 32.18
N ILE A 377 3.93 -16.80 33.42
CA ILE A 377 5.33 -16.51 33.70
C ILE A 377 6.15 -17.78 33.40
N VAL A 378 7.21 -17.63 32.62
CA VAL A 378 8.11 -18.69 32.16
C VAL A 378 9.31 -18.84 33.09
#